data_AF-A0A163RGM1-F1
#
_entry.id   AF-A0A163RGM1-F1
#
_cell.length_a   1.000
_cell.length_b   1.000
_cell.length_c   1.000
_cell.angle_alpha   90.00
_cell.angle_beta   90.00
_cell.angle_gamma   90.00
#
_symmetry.space_group_name_H-M   'P 1'
#
loop_
_entity.id
_entity.type
_entity.pdbx_description
1 polymer ?
#
loop_
_entity_poly.entity_id
_entity_poly.type
_entity_poly.pdbx_seq_one_letter_code
_entity_poly.pdbx_strand_id
1 'polypeptide(L)'
;MNDKTPKILENLRENKGWSKTEVARRLGIKTVSTYANWEYGIRTPDKDMLAKIANLYDVSIDFLITGNKDKSQENENLFFFDLEGLSEEDIEAVKKHIESLRLMAKQYNEKNDK
;
A
#
# COMPACT_ATOMS: atom_id res chain seq x y z
N MET A 1 -0.54 -2.24 -23.85
CA MET A 1 -0.70 -2.13 -22.38
C MET A 1 -0.69 -0.64 -22.05
N ASN A 2 -1.78 -0.09 -21.51
CA ASN A 2 -1.73 1.27 -20.97
C ASN A 2 -0.97 1.21 -19.65
N ASP A 3 0.20 1.81 -19.59
CA ASP A 3 0.95 1.99 -18.36
C ASP A 3 0.13 2.88 -17.42
N LYS A 4 -0.29 2.32 -16.27
CA LYS A 4 -1.09 3.03 -15.27
C LYS A 4 -0.24 3.74 -14.24
N THR A 5 1.07 3.46 -14.20
CA THR A 5 2.02 4.02 -13.23
C THR A 5 1.91 5.54 -13.11
N PRO A 6 1.86 6.33 -14.21
CA PRO A 6 1.81 7.79 -14.11
C PRO A 6 0.63 8.30 -13.29
N LYS A 7 -0.57 7.75 -13.53
CA LYS A 7 -1.79 8.16 -12.84
C LYS A 7 -1.81 7.69 -11.38
N ILE A 8 -1.23 6.52 -11.10
CA ILE A 8 -1.10 5.99 -9.74
C ILE A 8 -0.19 6.89 -8.90
N LEU A 9 0.96 7.30 -9.45
CA LEU A 9 1.88 8.22 -8.75
C LEU A 9 1.22 9.56 -8.44
N GLU A 10 0.50 10.13 -9.41
CA GLU A 10 -0.26 11.38 -9.22
C GLU A 10 -1.28 11.25 -8.08
N ASN A 11 -2.09 10.18 -8.09
CA ASN A 11 -3.10 9.93 -7.07
C ASN A 11 -2.47 9.72 -5.67
N LEU A 12 -1.39 8.94 -5.57
CA LEU A 12 -0.71 8.68 -4.30
C LEU A 12 -0.15 9.97 -3.69
N ARG A 13 0.46 10.81 -4.54
CA ARG A 13 0.96 12.12 -4.12
C ARG A 13 -0.18 13.03 -3.63
N GLU A 14 -1.28 13.10 -4.39
CA GLU A 14 -2.42 13.96 -4.06
C GLU A 14 -3.15 13.53 -2.80
N ASN A 15 -3.31 12.22 -2.59
CA ASN A 15 -3.89 11.67 -1.35
C ASN A 15 -3.06 12.01 -0.10
N LYS A 16 -1.74 12.19 -0.25
CA LYS A 16 -0.87 12.64 0.84
C LYS A 16 -0.77 14.18 0.93
N GLY A 17 -1.37 14.91 0.00
CA GLY A 17 -1.28 16.37 -0.08
C GLY A 17 0.12 16.88 -0.42
N TRP A 18 0.96 16.06 -1.08
CA TRP A 18 2.34 16.41 -1.36
C TRP A 18 2.50 17.14 -2.71
N SER A 19 3.45 18.06 -2.78
CA SER A 19 3.89 18.65 -4.04
C SER A 19 4.87 17.72 -4.75
N LYS A 20 5.03 17.85 -6.08
CA LYS A 20 6.06 17.10 -6.83
C LYS A 20 7.47 17.33 -6.26
N THR A 21 7.75 18.55 -5.78
CA THR A 21 9.00 18.91 -5.11
C THR A 21 9.20 18.13 -3.82
N GLU A 22 8.15 17.99 -3.01
CA GLU A 22 8.21 17.25 -1.76
C GLU A 22 8.47 15.77 -1.99
N VAL A 23 7.82 15.16 -2.99
CA VAL A 23 8.07 13.75 -3.33
C VAL A 23 9.50 13.54 -3.84
N ALA A 24 9.98 14.43 -4.73
CA ALA A 24 11.36 14.37 -5.20
C ALA A 24 12.37 14.44 -4.04
N ARG A 25 12.14 15.33 -3.07
CA ARG A 25 12.95 15.44 -1.86
C ARG A 25 12.93 14.15 -1.02
N ARG A 26 11.75 13.56 -0.79
CA ARG A 26 11.59 12.31 -0.03
C ARG A 26 12.27 11.11 -0.69
N LEU A 27 12.27 11.07 -2.02
CA LEU A 27 12.92 10.01 -2.80
C LEU A 27 14.42 10.24 -3.00
N GLY A 28 14.97 11.37 -2.51
CA GLY A 28 16.38 11.73 -2.70
C GLY A 28 16.73 12.09 -4.15
N ILE A 29 15.74 12.53 -4.93
CA ILE A 29 15.90 12.91 -6.33
C ILE A 29 16.32 14.39 -6.39
N LYS A 30 17.42 14.68 -7.10
CA LYS A 30 17.98 16.04 -7.19
C LYS A 30 17.07 17.02 -7.94
N THR A 31 16.32 16.52 -8.92
CA THR A 31 15.55 17.34 -9.86
C THR A 31 14.06 16.99 -9.82
N VAL A 32 13.23 17.98 -9.52
CA VAL A 32 11.75 17.83 -9.47
C VAL A 32 11.17 17.38 -10.81
N SER A 33 11.78 17.82 -11.92
CA SER A 33 11.38 17.42 -13.27
C SER A 33 11.47 15.91 -13.51
N THR A 34 12.38 15.20 -12.83
CA THR A 34 12.48 13.74 -12.94
C THR A 34 11.20 13.07 -12.45
N TYR A 35 10.72 13.47 -11.27
CA TYR A 35 9.48 12.94 -10.71
C TYR A 35 8.26 13.40 -11.52
N ALA A 36 8.24 14.66 -11.97
CA ALA A 36 7.17 15.18 -12.83
C ALA A 36 7.04 14.38 -14.14
N ASN A 37 8.16 14.04 -14.78
CA ASN A 37 8.17 13.24 -16.01
C ASN A 37 7.59 11.84 -15.82
N TRP A 38 7.65 11.28 -14.60
CA TRP A 38 7.00 10.01 -14.28
C TRP A 38 5.48 10.15 -14.20
N GLU A 39 4.97 11.19 -13.53
CA GLU A 39 3.53 11.48 -13.48
C GLU A 39 2.95 11.83 -14.87
N TYR A 40 3.76 12.43 -15.75
CA TYR A 40 3.36 12.72 -17.12
C TYR A 40 3.48 11.53 -18.08
N GLY A 41 4.06 10.40 -17.64
CA GLY A 41 4.30 9.23 -18.49
C GLY A 41 5.36 9.45 -19.58
N ILE A 42 6.19 10.50 -19.46
CA ILE A 42 7.29 10.79 -20.39
C ILE A 42 8.46 9.84 -20.13
N ARG A 43 8.66 9.46 -18.86
CA ARG A 43 9.67 8.49 -18.43
C ARG A 43 9.06 7.53 -17.42
N THR A 44 9.66 6.36 -17.29
CA THR A 44 9.30 5.38 -16.26
C THR A 44 10.38 5.35 -15.17
N PRO A 45 10.02 5.23 -13.88
CA PRO A 45 11.00 4.97 -12.83
C PRO A 45 11.70 3.62 -13.07
N ASP A 46 12.98 3.52 -12.74
CA ASP A 46 13.69 2.23 -12.77
C ASP A 46 13.26 1.34 -11.58
N LYS A 47 13.78 0.11 -11.55
CA LYS A 47 13.45 -0.87 -10.51
C LYS A 47 13.72 -0.35 -9.09
N ASP A 48 14.85 0.33 -8.89
CA ASP A 48 15.25 0.83 -7.57
C ASP A 48 14.35 1.99 -7.13
N MET A 49 13.97 2.87 -8.06
CA MET A 49 13.02 3.95 -7.80
C MET A 49 11.61 3.42 -7.56
N LEU A 50 11.16 2.41 -8.32
CA LEU A 50 9.87 1.74 -8.06
C LEU A 50 9.82 1.18 -6.64
N ALA A 51 10.88 0.53 -6.18
CA ALA A 51 10.97 0.04 -4.80
C ALA A 51 10.93 1.17 -3.76
N LYS A 52 11.65 2.28 -4.00
CA LYS A 52 11.62 3.45 -3.11
C LYS A 52 10.26 4.12 -3.06
N ILE A 53 9.58 4.23 -4.20
CA ILE A 53 8.23 4.79 -4.30
C ILE A 53 7.23 3.88 -3.58
N ALA A 54 7.31 2.56 -3.79
CA ALA A 54 6.51 1.57 -3.10
C ALA A 54 6.63 1.72 -1.58
N ASN A 55 7.85 1.78 -1.07
CA ASN A 55 8.12 2.00 0.36
C ASN A 55 7.64 3.38 0.85
N LEU A 56 7.81 4.44 0.06
CA LEU A 56 7.39 5.79 0.44
C LEU A 56 5.87 5.89 0.64
N TYR A 57 5.11 5.18 -0.18
CA TYR A 57 3.64 5.20 -0.16
C TYR A 57 3.01 4.01 0.55
N ASP A 58 3.83 3.09 1.04
CA ASP A 58 3.41 1.83 1.69
C ASP A 58 2.51 0.95 0.80
N VAL A 59 2.92 0.79 -0.46
CA VAL A 59 2.21 0.00 -1.47
C VAL A 59 3.13 -1.04 -2.12
N SER A 60 2.58 -2.05 -2.78
CA SER A 60 3.39 -3.01 -3.56
C SER A 60 3.87 -2.41 -4.89
N ILE A 61 5.01 -2.91 -5.38
CA ILE A 61 5.48 -2.58 -6.73
C ILE A 61 4.47 -3.06 -7.78
N ASP A 62 3.82 -4.21 -7.57
CA ASP A 62 2.76 -4.69 -8.46
C ASP A 62 1.64 -3.66 -8.57
N PHE A 63 1.15 -3.14 -7.43
CA PHE A 63 0.13 -2.10 -7.41
C PHE A 63 0.54 -0.89 -8.23
N LEU A 64 1.78 -0.42 -8.12
CA LEU A 64 2.27 0.73 -8.89
C LEU A 64 2.20 0.51 -10.42
N ILE A 65 2.42 -0.72 -10.89
CA ILE A 65 2.50 -1.04 -12.31
C ILE A 65 1.14 -1.45 -12.88
N THR A 66 0.42 -2.32 -12.17
CA THR A 66 -0.82 -2.94 -12.65
C THR A 66 -2.07 -2.16 -12.24
N GLY A 67 -1.97 -1.38 -11.15
CA GLY A 67 -3.09 -0.77 -10.46
C GLY A 67 -3.96 -1.78 -9.70
N ASN A 68 -3.57 -3.04 -9.64
CA ASN A 68 -4.27 -4.04 -8.85
C ASN A 68 -3.86 -3.85 -7.40
N LYS A 69 -4.81 -3.44 -6.56
CA LYS A 69 -4.63 -3.57 -5.13
C LYS A 69 -4.61 -5.08 -4.87
N ASP A 70 -3.42 -5.63 -4.64
CA ASP A 70 -3.31 -6.98 -4.11
C ASP A 70 -4.27 -7.08 -2.92
N LYS A 71 -5.13 -8.10 -2.92
CA LYS A 71 -6.06 -8.39 -1.81
C LYS A 71 -5.33 -8.77 -0.50
N SER A 72 -4.01 -8.63 -0.45
CA SER A 72 -3.15 -9.10 0.65
C SER A 72 -2.81 -8.03 1.69
N GLN A 73 -3.09 -6.74 1.45
CA GLN A 73 -2.93 -5.69 2.47
C GLN A 73 -4.14 -5.56 3.41
N GLU A 74 -4.57 -6.69 3.99
CA GLU A 74 -5.28 -6.73 5.29
C GLU A 74 -4.37 -7.23 6.42
N ASN A 75 -3.07 -7.42 6.17
CA ASN A 75 -2.14 -8.01 7.14
C ASN A 75 -1.03 -7.03 7.52
N GLU A 76 -1.37 -5.96 8.25
CA GLU A 76 -0.41 -5.47 9.24
C GLU A 76 -0.31 -6.53 10.35
N ASN A 77 0.73 -7.37 10.25
CA ASN A 77 1.41 -8.03 11.37
C ASN A 77 0.57 -8.91 12.33
N LEU A 78 0.02 -10.03 11.84
CA LEU A 78 -0.17 -11.22 12.69
C LEU A 78 1.13 -12.04 12.87
N PHE A 79 2.13 -11.79 12.02
CA PHE A 79 3.42 -12.51 12.01
C PHE A 79 4.35 -12.20 13.21
N PHE A 80 3.94 -11.32 14.12
CA PHE A 80 4.75 -10.93 15.30
C PHE A 80 4.44 -11.73 16.57
N PHE A 81 3.43 -12.61 16.53
CA PHE A 81 3.13 -13.47 17.67
C PHE A 81 3.95 -14.75 17.56
N ASP A 82 4.87 -14.92 18.49
CA ASP A 82 5.47 -16.22 18.75
C ASP A 82 4.36 -17.19 19.15
N LEU A 83 4.15 -18.22 18.31
CA LEU A 83 3.14 -19.26 18.52
C LEU A 83 3.74 -20.47 19.24
N GLU A 84 5.02 -20.44 19.61
CA GLU A 84 5.64 -21.51 20.38
C GLU A 84 4.93 -21.70 21.73
N GLY A 85 4.56 -22.94 22.02
CA GLY A 85 3.89 -23.32 23.28
C GLY A 85 2.37 -23.21 23.28
N LEU A 86 1.73 -22.78 22.18
CA LEU A 86 0.27 -22.83 22.06
C LEU A 86 -0.22 -24.22 21.63
N SER A 87 -1.34 -24.65 22.20
CA SER A 87 -2.02 -25.86 21.75
C SER A 87 -2.80 -25.61 20.45
N GLU A 88 -3.14 -26.68 19.73
CA GLU A 88 -4.01 -26.58 18.55
C GLU A 88 -5.37 -25.94 18.87
N GLU A 89 -5.89 -26.19 20.08
CA GLU A 89 -7.14 -25.63 20.58
C GLU A 89 -7.04 -24.11 20.79
N ASP A 90 -5.92 -23.64 21.34
CA ASP A 90 -5.67 -22.21 21.54
C ASP A 90 -5.50 -21.47 20.20
N ILE A 91 -4.79 -22.10 19.25
CA ILE A 91 -4.63 -21.57 17.89
C ILE A 91 -6.00 -21.44 17.21
N GLU A 92 -6.86 -22.44 17.37
CA GLU A 92 -8.21 -22.42 16.80
C GLU A 92 -9.11 -21.36 17.47
N ALA A 93 -8.99 -21.17 18.79
CA ALA A 93 -9.70 -20.12 19.50
C ALA A 93 -9.30 -18.72 19.01
N VAL A 94 -7.99 -18.49 18.79
CA VAL A 94 -7.47 -17.23 18.26
C VAL A 94 -8.00 -16.99 16.84
N LYS A 95 -7.96 -17.99 15.95
CA LYS A 95 -8.52 -17.89 14.59
C LYS A 95 -9.99 -17.49 14.62
N LYS A 96 -10.78 -18.17 15.46
CA LYS A 96 -12.22 -17.89 15.61
C LYS A 96 -12.48 -16.47 16.12
N HIS A 97 -11.64 -15.99 17.04
CA HIS A 97 -11.75 -14.63 17.56
C HIS A 97 -11.47 -13.57 16.47
N ILE A 98 -10.42 -13.77 15.68
CA ILE A 98 -10.10 -12.89 14.54
C ILE A 98 -11.26 -12.83 13.55
N GLU A 99 -11.86 -13.98 13.20
CA GLU A 99 -13.02 -14.02 12.32
C GLU A 99 -14.24 -13.27 12.89
N SER A 100 -14.48 -13.40 14.20
CA SER A 100 -15.55 -12.64 14.87
C SER A 100 -15.31 -11.13 14.79
N LEU A 101 -14.08 -10.67 15.00
CA LEU A 101 -13.73 -9.25 14.92
C LEU A 101 -13.92 -8.70 13.50
N ARG A 102 -13.52 -9.46 12.47
CA ARG A 102 -13.76 -9.11 11.06
C ARG A 102 -15.24 -8.92 10.77
N LEU A 103 -16.08 -9.83 11.25
CA LEU A 103 -17.52 -9.75 11.07
C LEU A 103 -18.13 -8.52 11.76
N MET A 104 -17.69 -8.23 13.00
CA MET A 104 -18.15 -7.05 13.73
C MET A 104 -17.75 -5.75 13.05
N ALA A 105 -16.50 -5.63 12.58
CA ALA A 105 -16.02 -4.46 11.86
C ALA A 105 -16.82 -4.21 10.56
N LYS A 106 -17.12 -5.27 9.81
CA LYS A 106 -17.95 -5.19 8.60
C LYS A 106 -19.35 -4.65 8.92
N GLN A 107 -20.00 -5.18 9.95
CA GLN A 107 -21.33 -4.74 10.35
C GLN A 107 -21.35 -3.30 10.90
N TYR A 108 -20.28 -2.88 11.57
CA TYR A 108 -20.14 -1.51 12.06
C TYR A 108 -20.03 -0.52 10.89
N ASN A 109 -19.18 -0.80 9.89
CA ASN A 109 -19.03 0.05 8.73
C ASN A 109 -20.32 0.13 7.89
N GLU A 110 -21.00 -1.00 7.68
CA GLU A 110 -22.29 -1.05 6.95
C GLU A 110 -23.44 -0.27 7.64
N LYS A 111 -23.36 -0.04 8.96
CA LYS A 111 -24.34 0.75 9.72
C LYS A 111 -24.04 2.25 9.74
N ASN A 112 -22.78 2.65 9.58
CA ASN A 112 -22.37 4.07 9.63
C ASN A 112 -22.33 4.74 8.25
N ASP A 113 -22.40 3.97 7.15
CA ASP A 113 -22.50 4.46 5.77
C ASP A 113 -23.95 4.58 5.25
N LYS A 114 -24.96 4.51 6.14
CA LYS A 114 -26.39 4.72 5.83
C LYS A 114 -26.97 5.87 6.64
#